data_AF-A0A2E9DBJ6-F1
#
_entry.id   AF-A0A2E9DBJ6-F1
#
_cell.length_a   1.000
_cell.length_b   1.000
_cell.length_c   1.000
_cell.angle_alpha   90.00
_cell.angle_beta   90.00
_cell.angle_gamma   90.00
#
_symmetry.space_group_name_H-M   'P 1'
#
loop_
_entity.id
_entity.type
_entity.pdbx_description
1 polymer ?
#
loop_
_entity_poly.entity_id
_entity_poly.type
_entity_poly.pdbx_seq_one_letter_code
_entity_poly.pdbx_strand_id
1 'polypeptide(L)'
;MKEEIKDIELELSKFPSSVLDEFKTAVNNILSIIEEPYFSSWARQGVQIAQKTVRSWEAAAEYYKSSSDVSKFVSGADLLHWGQCGLNLCDQSPGLAVSFFKSSTGPRLQNLNAKKMSDWAELGSRLYKGTWKSSALASKFFESSGSILEDLTDTELREFGDFVELISRKSIDVATECLILSKDVLPSIDSNRSDFIKMVSSVAENNWREVKSCFEYAPRFIQSFEQSQRGRFINLSASIAKNNLPNLSLFLNETSKSLSGLDENYQSKFLDLAEQLLPISSEAVFAFLQNAPQLVNQITINQIEVWFNRGIELLNNNVEGGLAFFKIESTTSERVIDDLSSSVELEKVQGVLRIYCRALAGADIEIGNSAELVAKNIGWVSANYATTEGNVVYLP
;
A
#
# COMPACT_ATOMS: atom_id res chain seq x y z
N MET A 1 25.32 -41.91 15.94
CA MET A 1 24.34 -41.98 14.83
C MET A 1 23.45 -43.23 14.84
N LYS A 2 23.88 -44.46 14.45
CA LYS A 2 22.95 -45.62 14.39
C LYS A 2 22.32 -46.02 15.73
N GLU A 3 23.10 -46.01 16.83
CA GLU A 3 22.57 -46.28 18.18
C GLU A 3 21.66 -45.14 18.64
N GLU A 4 22.07 -43.90 18.42
CA GLU A 4 21.27 -42.73 18.77
C GLU A 4 19.93 -42.65 18.04
N ILE A 5 19.87 -43.03 16.75
CA ILE A 5 18.60 -43.13 16.01
C ILE A 5 17.68 -44.13 16.70
N LYS A 6 18.19 -45.29 17.14
CA LYS A 6 17.38 -46.29 17.85
C LYS A 6 16.88 -45.77 19.20
N ASP A 7 17.69 -45.02 19.92
CA ASP A 7 17.30 -44.40 21.18
C ASP A 7 16.14 -43.40 20.97
N ILE A 8 16.25 -42.55 19.94
CA ILE A 8 15.19 -41.61 19.57
C ILE A 8 13.92 -42.34 19.09
N GLU A 9 14.05 -43.40 18.28
CA GLU A 9 12.91 -44.22 17.86
C GLU A 9 12.18 -44.84 19.07
N LEU A 10 12.93 -45.30 20.07
CA LEU A 10 12.37 -45.86 21.30
C LEU A 10 11.63 -44.79 22.11
N GLU A 11 12.16 -43.57 22.21
CA GLU A 11 11.46 -42.46 22.85
C GLU A 11 10.18 -42.05 22.09
N LEU A 12 10.24 -41.97 20.77
CA LEU A 12 9.11 -41.60 19.92
C LEU A 12 8.02 -42.68 19.87
N SER A 13 8.37 -43.96 20.09
CA SER A 13 7.41 -45.08 20.12
C SER A 13 6.34 -44.96 21.21
N LYS A 14 6.53 -44.06 22.19
CA LYS A 14 5.56 -43.73 23.25
C LYS A 14 4.40 -42.84 22.76
N PHE A 15 4.53 -42.26 21.57
CA PHE A 15 3.54 -41.37 20.94
C PHE A 15 2.83 -42.09 19.77
N PRO A 16 1.78 -41.50 19.15
CA PRO A 16 1.15 -42.08 17.98
C PRO A 16 2.16 -42.41 16.87
N SER A 17 1.91 -43.51 16.14
CA SER A 17 2.85 -44.04 15.15
C SER A 17 3.26 -43.03 14.08
N SER A 18 2.37 -42.08 13.77
CA SER A 18 2.63 -40.98 12.84
C SER A 18 3.91 -40.20 13.15
N VAL A 19 4.25 -40.00 14.43
CA VAL A 19 5.47 -39.26 14.80
C VAL A 19 6.73 -40.06 14.42
N LEU A 20 6.71 -41.37 14.69
CA LEU A 20 7.80 -42.27 14.38
C LEU A 20 7.98 -42.45 12.87
N ASP A 21 6.87 -42.54 12.13
CA ASP A 21 6.87 -42.69 10.68
C ASP A 21 7.46 -41.44 9.99
N GLU A 22 7.07 -40.24 10.44
CA GLU A 22 7.63 -38.97 9.94
C GLU A 22 9.10 -38.81 10.32
N PHE A 23 9.50 -39.19 11.55
CA PHE A 23 10.90 -39.18 11.95
C PHE A 23 11.77 -40.07 11.05
N LYS A 24 11.36 -41.32 10.81
CA LYS A 24 12.09 -42.25 9.93
C LYS A 24 12.22 -41.73 8.51
N THR A 25 11.15 -41.13 7.99
CA THR A 25 11.14 -40.51 6.67
C THR A 25 12.10 -39.32 6.61
N ALA A 26 12.07 -38.45 7.63
CA ALA A 26 12.95 -37.29 7.72
C ALA A 26 14.42 -37.67 7.86
N VAL A 27 14.75 -38.68 8.67
CA VAL A 27 16.11 -39.21 8.84
C VAL A 27 16.72 -39.60 7.50
N ASN A 28 15.98 -40.32 6.66
CA ASN A 28 16.46 -40.74 5.33
C ASN A 28 16.79 -39.55 4.41
N ASN A 29 16.08 -38.43 4.56
CA ASN A 29 16.26 -37.23 3.73
C ASN A 29 17.33 -36.29 4.27
N ILE A 30 17.48 -36.21 5.60
CA ILE A 30 18.34 -35.23 6.28
C ILE A 30 19.75 -35.76 6.51
N LEU A 31 19.95 -37.08 6.62
CA LEU A 31 21.25 -37.71 6.88
C LEU A 31 22.36 -37.27 5.91
N SER A 32 22.02 -36.93 4.66
CA SER A 32 22.97 -36.46 3.65
C SER A 32 23.17 -34.94 3.62
N ILE A 33 22.37 -34.20 4.40
CA ILE A 33 22.31 -32.73 4.36
C ILE A 33 22.93 -32.13 5.63
N ILE A 34 22.72 -32.76 6.79
CA ILE A 34 23.11 -32.21 8.09
C ILE A 34 24.17 -33.09 8.75
N GLU A 35 25.25 -32.45 9.18
CA GLU A 35 26.36 -33.08 9.89
C GLU A 35 26.16 -33.06 11.42
N GLU A 36 26.96 -33.82 12.15
CA GLU A 36 27.04 -33.72 13.61
C GLU A 36 27.70 -32.40 14.04
N PRO A 37 27.32 -31.79 15.19
CA PRO A 37 26.36 -32.27 16.21
C PRO A 37 24.89 -31.87 15.93
N TYR A 38 24.62 -31.28 14.76
CA TYR A 38 23.30 -30.73 14.43
C TYR A 38 22.26 -31.82 14.25
N PHE A 39 22.63 -32.97 13.67
CA PHE A 39 21.73 -34.12 13.53
C PHE A 39 21.20 -34.63 14.88
N SER A 40 22.10 -34.89 15.83
CA SER A 40 21.71 -35.32 17.19
C SER A 40 20.79 -34.30 17.87
N SER A 41 21.13 -33.02 17.77
CA SER A 41 20.35 -31.93 18.36
C SER A 41 18.96 -31.81 17.75
N TRP A 42 18.86 -31.94 16.42
CA TRP A 42 17.59 -31.93 15.67
C TRP A 42 16.69 -33.09 16.09
N ALA A 43 17.24 -34.30 16.14
CA ALA A 43 16.49 -35.50 16.51
C ALA A 43 15.92 -35.37 17.94
N ARG A 44 16.75 -34.91 18.89
CA ARG A 44 16.34 -34.68 20.29
C ARG A 44 15.32 -33.55 20.42
N GLN A 45 15.43 -32.50 19.61
CA GLN A 45 14.51 -31.36 19.65
C GLN A 45 13.08 -31.79 19.29
N GLY A 46 12.91 -32.66 18.29
CA GLY A 46 11.58 -33.22 17.97
C GLY A 46 10.97 -34.07 19.09
N VAL A 47 11.81 -34.83 19.83
CA VAL A 47 11.38 -35.55 21.04
C VAL A 47 10.95 -34.57 22.14
N GLN A 48 11.71 -33.50 22.35
CA GLN A 48 11.34 -32.45 23.30
C GLN A 48 9.99 -31.82 22.94
N ILE A 49 9.75 -31.52 21.66
CA ILE A 49 8.45 -31.02 21.18
C ILE A 49 7.35 -32.01 21.55
N ALA A 50 7.51 -33.30 21.22
CA ALA A 50 6.49 -34.33 21.48
C ALA A 50 6.13 -34.44 22.97
N GLN A 51 7.11 -34.26 23.86
CA GLN A 51 6.96 -34.38 25.31
C GLN A 51 6.34 -33.15 26.00
N LYS A 52 6.23 -31.99 25.32
CA LYS A 52 5.74 -30.74 25.94
C LYS A 52 4.34 -30.85 26.52
N THR A 53 3.38 -31.34 25.73
CA THR A 53 1.97 -31.49 26.14
C THR A 53 1.36 -32.74 25.51
N VAL A 54 0.18 -33.15 25.99
CA VAL A 54 -0.54 -34.35 25.52
C VAL A 54 -0.82 -34.32 24.00
N ARG A 55 -0.96 -33.14 23.39
CA ARG A 55 -1.18 -32.99 21.93
C ARG A 55 0.03 -32.48 21.16
N SER A 56 1.17 -32.25 21.81
CA SER A 56 2.37 -31.73 21.13
C SER A 56 3.00 -32.71 20.15
N TRP A 57 2.59 -33.98 20.17
CA TRP A 57 2.99 -34.97 19.18
C TRP A 57 2.63 -34.58 17.74
N GLU A 58 1.54 -33.82 17.52
CA GLU A 58 1.18 -33.30 16.18
C GLU A 58 2.24 -32.32 15.67
N ALA A 59 2.71 -31.43 16.56
CA ALA A 59 3.77 -30.48 16.26
C ALA A 59 5.11 -31.19 16.01
N ALA A 60 5.40 -32.27 16.74
CA ALA A 60 6.60 -33.07 16.52
C ALA A 60 6.59 -33.82 15.19
N ALA A 61 5.45 -34.40 14.80
CA ALA A 61 5.28 -35.04 13.51
C ALA A 61 5.50 -34.03 12.36
N GLU A 62 4.85 -32.86 12.44
CA GLU A 62 5.03 -31.81 11.43
C GLU A 62 6.45 -31.23 11.44
N TYR A 63 7.09 -31.08 12.61
CA TYR A 63 8.50 -30.68 12.72
C TYR A 63 9.40 -31.62 11.90
N TYR A 64 9.33 -32.93 12.12
CA TYR A 64 10.17 -33.88 11.39
C TYR A 64 9.89 -33.85 9.90
N LYS A 65 8.61 -33.85 9.52
CA LYS A 65 8.17 -33.77 8.13
C LYS A 65 8.73 -32.53 7.43
N SER A 66 8.44 -31.33 7.95
CA SER A 66 8.87 -30.05 7.38
C SER A 66 10.39 -29.86 7.44
N SER A 67 11.07 -30.42 8.43
CA SER A 67 12.54 -30.34 8.54
C SER A 67 13.25 -30.82 7.29
N SER A 68 12.72 -31.86 6.64
CA SER A 68 13.34 -32.45 5.44
C SER A 68 13.33 -31.51 4.23
N ASP A 69 12.37 -30.59 4.17
CA ASP A 69 12.32 -29.55 3.15
C ASP A 69 13.11 -28.31 3.59
N VAL A 70 12.99 -27.89 4.84
CA VAL A 70 13.70 -26.72 5.38
C VAL A 70 15.21 -26.92 5.32
N SER A 71 15.71 -28.10 5.65
CA SER A 71 17.14 -28.42 5.65
C SER A 71 17.81 -28.23 4.29
N LYS A 72 17.04 -28.26 3.19
CA LYS A 72 17.56 -28.04 1.83
C LYS A 72 17.95 -26.57 1.59
N PHE A 73 17.47 -25.64 2.41
CA PHE A 73 17.59 -24.20 2.17
C PHE A 73 18.29 -23.45 3.30
N VAL A 74 18.44 -24.04 4.48
CA VAL A 74 19.05 -23.37 5.64
C VAL A 74 20.21 -24.19 6.23
N SER A 75 21.08 -23.53 6.98
CA SER A 75 22.18 -24.21 7.68
C SER A 75 21.67 -25.11 8.81
N GLY A 76 22.47 -26.08 9.25
CA GLY A 76 22.12 -26.92 10.42
C GLY A 76 21.84 -26.09 11.68
N ALA A 77 22.56 -24.99 11.90
CA ALA A 77 22.33 -24.09 13.03
C ALA A 77 20.98 -23.35 12.90
N ASP A 78 20.65 -22.86 11.71
CA ASP A 78 19.38 -22.19 11.44
C ASP A 78 18.19 -23.16 11.56
N LEU A 79 18.36 -24.43 11.17
CA LEU A 79 17.34 -25.46 11.36
C LEU A 79 17.04 -25.70 12.85
N LEU A 80 18.08 -25.78 13.70
CA LEU A 80 17.88 -25.92 15.15
C LEU A 80 17.20 -24.69 15.75
N HIS A 81 17.55 -23.49 15.26
CA HIS A 81 16.91 -22.24 15.69
C HIS A 81 15.44 -22.17 15.25
N TRP A 82 15.14 -22.58 14.02
CA TRP A 82 13.77 -22.75 13.52
C TRP A 82 12.96 -23.73 14.38
N GLY A 83 13.56 -24.89 14.71
CA GLY A 83 12.95 -25.85 15.63
C GLY A 83 12.72 -25.28 17.03
N GLN A 84 13.63 -24.42 17.52
CA GLN A 84 13.50 -23.76 18.81
C GLN A 84 12.36 -22.75 18.82
N CYS A 85 12.17 -22.01 17.73
CA CYS A 85 11.02 -21.12 17.56
C CYS A 85 9.70 -21.90 17.64
N GLY A 86 9.61 -23.05 16.95
CA GLY A 86 8.43 -23.91 17.02
C GLY A 86 8.23 -24.57 18.38
N LEU A 87 9.30 -24.94 19.08
CA LEU A 87 9.23 -25.44 20.47
C LEU A 87 8.65 -24.37 21.41
N ASN A 88 9.09 -23.12 21.28
CA ASN A 88 8.56 -22.00 22.06
C ASN A 88 7.08 -21.71 21.73
N LEU A 89 6.67 -21.84 20.47
CA LEU A 89 5.26 -21.74 20.07
C LEU A 89 4.41 -22.88 20.66
N CYS A 90 4.99 -24.09 20.74
CA CYS A 90 4.33 -25.26 21.30
C CYS A 90 3.98 -25.08 22.78
N ASP A 91 4.78 -24.32 23.53
CA ASP A 91 4.50 -23.94 24.92
C ASP A 91 3.21 -23.09 25.06
N GLN A 92 2.86 -22.33 24.02
CA GLN A 92 1.61 -21.57 23.99
C GLN A 92 0.44 -22.39 23.45
N SER A 93 0.64 -23.09 22.33
CA SER A 93 -0.34 -23.96 21.70
C SER A 93 0.34 -24.88 20.68
N PRO A 94 0.17 -26.21 20.78
CA PRO A 94 0.65 -27.15 19.77
C PRO A 94 0.19 -26.82 18.35
N GLY A 95 -1.04 -26.30 18.20
CA GLY A 95 -1.58 -25.93 16.89
C GLY A 95 -0.82 -24.78 16.22
N LEU A 96 -0.26 -23.84 17.00
CA LEU A 96 0.56 -22.77 16.45
C LEU A 96 1.88 -23.31 15.91
N ALA A 97 2.52 -24.20 16.67
CA ALA A 97 3.75 -24.86 16.23
C ALA A 97 3.53 -25.66 14.94
N VAL A 98 2.42 -26.41 14.84
CA VAL A 98 2.03 -27.10 13.59
C VAL A 98 1.88 -26.10 12.43
N SER A 99 1.13 -25.02 12.61
CA SER A 99 0.94 -24.01 11.55
C SER A 99 2.23 -23.33 11.14
N PHE A 100 3.10 -23.01 12.10
CA PHE A 100 4.43 -22.45 11.85
C PHE A 100 5.28 -23.42 11.01
N PHE A 101 5.45 -24.67 11.45
CA PHE A 101 6.26 -25.65 10.74
C PHE A 101 5.73 -25.93 9.33
N LYS A 102 4.43 -26.15 9.21
CA LYS A 102 3.78 -26.41 7.92
C LYS A 102 3.93 -25.24 6.93
N SER A 103 3.82 -24.00 7.43
CA SER A 103 3.96 -22.79 6.60
C SER A 103 5.42 -22.42 6.33
N SER A 104 6.36 -23.00 7.07
CA SER A 104 7.80 -22.86 6.88
C SER A 104 8.32 -23.91 5.90
N THR A 105 7.71 -24.10 4.73
CA THR A 105 8.18 -25.08 3.73
C THR A 105 8.32 -24.44 2.34
N GLY A 106 9.21 -25.02 1.51
CA GLY A 106 9.37 -24.64 0.11
C GLY A 106 10.56 -23.72 -0.20
N PRO A 107 10.77 -23.39 -1.50
CA PRO A 107 11.88 -22.55 -1.95
C PRO A 107 11.83 -21.14 -1.36
N ARG A 108 10.60 -20.67 -1.09
CA ARG A 108 10.07 -19.76 -0.03
C ARG A 108 10.97 -19.24 1.10
N LEU A 109 11.98 -20.02 1.45
CA LEU A 109 12.72 -19.92 2.70
C LEU A 109 14.20 -19.65 2.48
N GLN A 110 14.68 -19.59 1.23
CA GLN A 110 16.10 -19.41 0.91
C GLN A 110 16.70 -18.14 1.53
N ASN A 111 15.86 -17.14 1.79
CA ASN A 111 16.26 -15.85 2.35
C ASN A 111 15.90 -15.66 3.84
N LEU A 112 15.45 -16.72 4.53
CA LEU A 112 15.17 -16.63 5.97
C LEU A 112 16.45 -16.81 6.79
N ASN A 113 16.86 -15.75 7.47
CA ASN A 113 17.85 -15.84 8.53
C ASN A 113 17.17 -16.14 9.89
N ALA A 114 17.96 -16.57 10.88
CA ALA A 114 17.48 -16.85 12.23
C ALA A 114 16.65 -15.72 12.86
N LYS A 115 17.04 -14.46 12.62
CA LYS A 115 16.33 -13.29 13.17
C LYS A 115 14.92 -13.16 12.58
N LYS A 116 14.80 -13.20 11.25
CA LYS A 116 13.51 -13.09 10.55
C LYS A 116 12.57 -14.23 10.93
N MET A 117 13.09 -15.44 11.15
CA MET A 117 12.31 -16.57 11.68
C MET A 117 11.79 -16.31 13.10
N SER A 118 12.64 -15.78 13.99
CA SER A 118 12.21 -15.40 15.34
C SER A 118 11.16 -14.30 15.34
N ASP A 119 11.40 -13.22 14.59
CA ASP A 119 10.45 -12.11 14.43
C ASP A 119 9.10 -12.66 13.92
N TRP A 120 9.13 -13.54 12.92
CA TRP A 120 7.92 -14.15 12.37
C TRP A 120 7.16 -15.02 13.37
N ALA A 121 7.87 -15.90 14.09
CA ALA A 121 7.29 -16.73 15.15
C ALA A 121 6.70 -15.87 16.28
N GLU A 122 7.40 -14.81 16.69
CA GLU A 122 6.94 -13.88 17.72
C GLU A 122 5.65 -13.18 17.31
N LEU A 123 5.57 -12.65 16.08
CA LEU A 123 4.37 -11.99 15.55
C LEU A 123 3.16 -12.94 15.54
N GLY A 124 3.34 -14.18 15.06
CA GLY A 124 2.26 -15.18 15.09
C GLY A 124 1.83 -15.53 16.52
N SER A 125 2.79 -15.62 17.45
CA SER A 125 2.51 -15.87 18.87
C SER A 125 1.70 -14.73 19.51
N ARG A 126 2.01 -13.47 19.17
CA ARG A 126 1.30 -12.29 19.68
C ARG A 126 -0.17 -12.28 19.31
N LEU A 127 -0.55 -12.87 18.17
CA LEU A 127 -1.95 -12.97 17.73
C LEU A 127 -2.75 -13.98 18.54
N TYR A 128 -2.10 -14.95 19.18
CA TYR A 128 -2.76 -15.94 20.02
C TYR A 128 -3.08 -15.38 21.41
N LYS A 129 -4.37 -15.41 21.79
CA LYS A 129 -4.88 -14.89 23.07
C LYS A 129 -5.61 -15.98 23.89
N GLY A 130 -5.28 -17.26 23.66
CA GLY A 130 -5.86 -18.39 24.40
C GLY A 130 -7.25 -18.84 23.94
N THR A 131 -7.79 -18.27 22.86
CA THR A 131 -9.10 -18.66 22.31
C THR A 131 -8.95 -19.42 20.99
N TRP A 132 -9.94 -20.24 20.65
CA TRP A 132 -9.97 -20.94 19.36
C TRP A 132 -9.96 -19.96 18.17
N LYS A 133 -10.64 -18.81 18.28
CA LYS A 133 -10.64 -17.76 17.24
C LYS A 133 -9.25 -17.14 17.06
N SER A 134 -8.58 -16.77 18.16
CA SER A 134 -7.21 -16.24 18.10
C SER A 134 -6.20 -17.28 17.60
N SER A 135 -6.43 -18.56 17.89
CA SER A 135 -5.63 -19.66 17.35
C SER A 135 -5.81 -19.77 15.84
N ALA A 136 -7.06 -19.73 15.35
CA ALA A 136 -7.34 -19.78 13.93
C ALA A 136 -6.74 -18.58 13.18
N LEU A 137 -6.79 -17.38 13.77
CA LEU A 137 -6.16 -16.18 13.21
C LEU A 137 -4.63 -16.34 13.12
N ALA A 138 -3.97 -16.77 14.20
CA ALA A 138 -2.53 -16.96 14.22
C ALA A 138 -2.07 -18.06 13.25
N SER A 139 -2.82 -19.17 13.16
CA SER A 139 -2.62 -20.18 12.12
C SER A 139 -2.76 -19.58 10.73
N LYS A 140 -3.77 -18.73 10.50
CA LYS A 140 -3.98 -18.07 9.22
C LYS A 140 -2.87 -17.07 8.88
N PHE A 141 -2.35 -16.36 9.89
CA PHE A 141 -1.20 -15.49 9.74
C PHE A 141 -0.02 -16.28 9.19
N PHE A 142 0.38 -17.39 9.81
CA PHE A 142 1.48 -18.21 9.31
C PHE A 142 1.24 -18.70 7.87
N GLU A 143 0.05 -19.19 7.54
CA GLU A 143 -0.28 -19.61 6.17
C GLU A 143 -0.20 -18.47 5.15
N SER A 144 -0.63 -17.26 5.53
CA SER A 144 -0.68 -16.09 4.65
C SER A 144 0.69 -15.43 4.49
N SER A 145 1.32 -15.06 5.60
CA SER A 145 2.62 -14.40 5.57
C SER A 145 3.71 -15.35 5.09
N GLY A 146 3.63 -16.66 5.39
CA GLY A 146 4.58 -17.66 4.90
C GLY A 146 4.65 -17.71 3.37
N SER A 147 3.51 -17.52 2.69
CA SER A 147 3.49 -17.46 1.23
C SER A 147 4.14 -16.21 0.64
N ILE A 148 4.23 -15.09 1.37
CA ILE A 148 4.78 -13.82 0.88
C ILE A 148 6.06 -13.40 1.62
N LEU A 149 6.68 -14.34 2.35
CA LEU A 149 7.75 -14.05 3.28
C LEU A 149 9.05 -13.63 2.59
N GLU A 150 9.28 -14.11 1.37
CA GLU A 150 10.40 -13.69 0.51
C GLU A 150 10.21 -12.30 -0.07
N ASP A 151 8.95 -11.89 -0.30
CA ASP A 151 8.65 -10.59 -0.85
C ASP A 151 8.93 -9.50 0.19
N LEU A 152 8.55 -9.73 1.45
CA LEU A 152 8.66 -8.79 2.57
C LEU A 152 10.08 -8.64 3.12
N THR A 153 10.52 -7.41 3.34
CA THR A 153 11.68 -7.09 4.17
C THR A 153 11.39 -7.34 5.66
N ASP A 154 12.43 -7.37 6.50
CA ASP A 154 12.26 -7.55 7.95
C ASP A 154 11.39 -6.45 8.58
N THR A 155 11.50 -5.21 8.06
CA THR A 155 10.70 -4.09 8.54
C THR A 155 9.24 -4.25 8.13
N GLU A 156 8.97 -4.57 6.87
CA GLU A 156 7.61 -4.74 6.36
C GLU A 156 6.90 -5.93 7.03
N LEU A 157 7.61 -7.01 7.35
CA LEU A 157 7.05 -8.13 8.09
C LEU A 157 6.57 -7.71 9.48
N ARG A 158 7.39 -6.92 10.20
CA ARG A 158 7.01 -6.39 11.53
C ARG A 158 5.84 -5.43 11.43
N GLU A 159 5.90 -4.47 10.51
CA GLU A 159 4.80 -3.52 10.26
C GLU A 159 3.49 -4.26 9.91
N PHE A 160 3.57 -5.31 9.09
CA PHE A 160 2.41 -6.11 8.72
C PHE A 160 1.85 -6.91 9.91
N GLY A 161 2.71 -7.54 10.71
CA GLY A 161 2.27 -8.25 11.91
C GLY A 161 1.66 -7.31 12.96
N ASP A 162 2.24 -6.12 13.16
CA ASP A 162 1.71 -5.08 14.04
C ASP A 162 0.33 -4.57 13.55
N PHE A 163 0.17 -4.38 12.24
CA PHE A 163 -1.10 -4.05 11.61
C PHE A 163 -2.15 -5.14 11.85
N VAL A 164 -1.81 -6.43 11.63
CA VAL A 164 -2.72 -7.56 11.85
C VAL A 164 -3.12 -7.64 13.33
N GLU A 165 -2.19 -7.43 14.26
CA GLU A 165 -2.53 -7.38 15.68
C GLU A 165 -3.48 -6.21 16.00
N LEU A 166 -3.21 -5.02 15.47
CA LEU A 166 -4.05 -3.83 15.64
C LEU A 166 -5.50 -4.10 15.21
N ILE A 167 -5.70 -4.62 14.00
CA ILE A 167 -7.05 -4.89 13.48
C ILE A 167 -7.72 -6.06 14.21
N SER A 168 -6.96 -7.07 14.64
CA SER A 168 -7.51 -8.21 15.39
C SER A 168 -8.14 -7.83 16.73
N ARG A 169 -7.63 -6.76 17.37
CA ARG A 169 -8.21 -6.20 18.61
C ARG A 169 -9.59 -5.58 18.37
N LYS A 170 -9.90 -5.18 17.14
CA LYS A 170 -11.21 -4.64 16.73
C LYS A 170 -12.12 -5.72 16.17
N SER A 171 -11.62 -6.54 15.26
CA SER A 171 -12.35 -7.65 14.63
C SER A 171 -11.39 -8.70 14.09
N ILE A 172 -11.48 -9.92 14.64
CA ILE A 172 -10.72 -11.09 14.16
C ILE A 172 -11.14 -11.46 12.73
N ASP A 173 -12.43 -11.30 12.40
CA ASP A 173 -12.95 -11.65 11.08
C ASP A 173 -12.35 -10.74 10.00
N VAL A 174 -12.31 -9.42 10.25
CA VAL A 174 -11.67 -8.46 9.32
C VAL A 174 -10.16 -8.69 9.24
N ALA A 175 -9.49 -8.98 10.38
CA ALA A 175 -8.07 -9.34 10.37
C ALA A 175 -7.79 -10.54 9.47
N THR A 176 -8.64 -11.56 9.54
CA THR A 176 -8.54 -12.78 8.72
C THR A 176 -8.74 -12.48 7.24
N GLU A 177 -9.72 -11.64 6.89
CA GLU A 177 -9.93 -11.22 5.49
C GLU A 177 -8.74 -10.42 4.95
N CYS A 178 -8.19 -9.48 5.73
CA CYS A 178 -6.99 -8.73 5.35
C CYS A 178 -5.77 -9.63 5.12
N LEU A 179 -5.58 -10.66 5.96
CA LEU A 179 -4.54 -11.68 5.77
C LEU A 179 -4.71 -12.50 4.49
N ILE A 180 -5.95 -12.71 4.04
CA ILE A 180 -6.20 -13.44 2.80
C ILE A 180 -5.86 -12.54 1.62
N LEU A 181 -6.36 -11.30 1.61
CA LEU A 181 -6.13 -10.34 0.54
C LEU A 181 -4.65 -9.94 0.41
N SER A 182 -3.91 -9.89 1.51
CA SER A 182 -2.50 -9.48 1.51
C SER A 182 -1.60 -10.41 0.68
N LYS A 183 -1.99 -11.68 0.48
CA LYS A 183 -1.21 -12.66 -0.31
C LYS A 183 -1.04 -12.20 -1.75
N ASP A 184 -2.05 -11.55 -2.31
CA ASP A 184 -2.05 -11.07 -3.69
C ASP A 184 -1.68 -9.58 -3.75
N VAL A 185 -2.17 -8.79 -2.78
CA VAL A 185 -1.97 -7.34 -2.77
C VAL A 185 -0.53 -6.96 -2.45
N LEU A 186 0.07 -7.49 -1.38
CA LEU A 186 1.40 -7.03 -0.98
C LEU A 186 2.47 -7.31 -2.03
N PRO A 187 2.56 -8.51 -2.67
CA PRO A 187 3.52 -8.73 -3.73
C PRO A 187 3.29 -7.88 -4.98
N SER A 188 2.06 -7.40 -5.22
CA SER A 188 1.74 -6.52 -6.35
C SER A 188 2.20 -5.08 -6.13
N ILE A 189 2.44 -4.68 -4.87
CA ILE A 189 2.98 -3.37 -4.53
C ILE A 189 4.51 -3.49 -4.58
N ASP A 190 5.13 -2.56 -5.29
CA ASP A 190 6.57 -2.50 -5.54
C ASP A 190 7.37 -2.08 -4.27
N SER A 191 8.11 -0.98 -4.32
CA SER A 191 8.88 -0.44 -3.19
C SER A 191 8.02 0.25 -2.13
N ASN A 192 6.72 0.43 -2.38
CA ASN A 192 5.81 1.21 -1.52
C ASN A 192 5.01 0.37 -0.51
N ARG A 193 5.40 -0.89 -0.26
CA ARG A 193 4.67 -1.80 0.63
C ARG A 193 4.61 -1.31 2.07
N SER A 194 5.72 -0.79 2.60
CA SER A 194 5.76 -0.19 3.94
C SER A 194 4.78 0.99 4.06
N ASP A 195 4.75 1.87 3.06
CA ASP A 195 3.83 3.02 3.04
C ASP A 195 2.37 2.56 2.99
N PHE A 196 2.08 1.52 2.20
CA PHE A 196 0.74 0.94 2.14
C PHE A 196 0.32 0.33 3.49
N ILE A 197 1.21 -0.40 4.16
CA ILE A 197 0.94 -0.98 5.49
C ILE A 197 0.68 0.14 6.52
N LYS A 198 1.45 1.22 6.50
CA LYS A 198 1.23 2.40 7.35
C LYS A 198 -0.10 3.10 7.07
N MET A 199 -0.48 3.19 5.79
CA MET A 199 -1.78 3.72 5.38
C MET A 199 -2.91 2.89 5.97
N VAL A 200 -2.95 1.57 5.71
CA VAL A 200 -4.04 0.71 6.23
C VAL A 200 -4.05 0.62 7.76
N SER A 201 -2.90 0.78 8.41
CA SER A 201 -2.81 0.91 9.87
C SER A 201 -3.47 2.20 10.36
N SER A 202 -3.21 3.33 9.70
CA SER A 202 -3.87 4.61 10.00
C SER A 202 -5.40 4.52 9.79
N VAL A 203 -5.85 3.77 8.79
CA VAL A 203 -7.27 3.47 8.58
C VAL A 203 -7.83 2.59 9.69
N ALA A 204 -7.09 1.57 10.14
CA ALA A 204 -7.51 0.68 11.21
C ALA A 204 -7.71 1.40 12.55
N GLU A 205 -6.92 2.44 12.83
CA GLU A 205 -7.06 3.26 14.04
C GLU A 205 -8.34 4.10 14.05
N ASN A 206 -8.72 4.66 12.89
CA ASN A 206 -9.82 5.62 12.77
C ASN A 206 -11.14 4.98 12.29
N ASN A 207 -11.10 4.18 11.22
CA ASN A 207 -12.26 3.49 10.65
C ASN A 207 -11.93 2.06 10.18
N TRP A 208 -11.75 1.15 11.14
CA TRP A 208 -11.38 -0.25 10.90
C TRP A 208 -12.28 -1.01 9.91
N ARG A 209 -13.52 -0.57 9.69
CA ARG A 209 -14.45 -1.22 8.76
C ARG A 209 -14.07 -1.02 7.30
N GLU A 210 -13.32 0.02 6.98
CA GLU A 210 -12.89 0.33 5.61
C GLU A 210 -11.59 -0.35 5.20
N VAL A 211 -10.85 -0.93 6.17
CA VAL A 211 -9.53 -1.52 5.92
C VAL A 211 -9.58 -2.58 4.82
N LYS A 212 -10.60 -3.44 4.83
CA LYS A 212 -10.80 -4.46 3.78
C LYS A 212 -10.92 -3.81 2.40
N SER A 213 -11.76 -2.79 2.28
CA SER A 213 -11.98 -2.09 1.01
C SER A 213 -10.69 -1.43 0.51
N CYS A 214 -9.82 -0.92 1.39
CA CYS A 214 -8.50 -0.43 0.98
C CYS A 214 -7.65 -1.52 0.32
N PHE A 215 -7.67 -2.76 0.82
CA PHE A 215 -7.01 -3.90 0.15
C PHE A 215 -7.66 -4.24 -1.19
N GLU A 216 -8.99 -4.22 -1.28
CA GLU A 216 -9.72 -4.52 -2.53
C GLU A 216 -9.45 -3.48 -3.64
N TYR A 217 -9.25 -2.21 -3.27
CA TYR A 217 -8.90 -1.13 -4.20
C TYR A 217 -7.42 -1.06 -4.54
N ALA A 218 -6.55 -1.76 -3.80
CA ALA A 218 -5.11 -1.65 -3.98
C ALA A 218 -4.62 -1.99 -5.40
N PRO A 219 -5.05 -3.11 -6.02
CA PRO A 219 -4.65 -3.43 -7.39
C PRO A 219 -5.01 -2.36 -8.41
N ARG A 220 -6.13 -1.66 -8.21
CA ARG A 220 -6.59 -0.61 -9.14
C ARG A 220 -5.69 0.60 -9.10
N PHE A 221 -5.34 1.11 -7.91
CA PHE A 221 -4.49 2.29 -7.85
C PHE A 221 -3.07 1.96 -8.33
N ILE A 222 -2.55 0.76 -8.05
CA ILE A 222 -1.23 0.33 -8.57
C ILE A 222 -1.21 0.40 -10.11
N GLN A 223 -2.30 0.03 -10.77
CA GLN A 223 -2.43 0.12 -12.23
C GLN A 223 -2.69 1.55 -12.73
N SER A 224 -3.29 2.40 -11.91
CA SER A 224 -3.70 3.76 -12.29
C SER A 224 -2.56 4.77 -12.24
N PHE A 225 -1.56 4.52 -11.40
CA PHE A 225 -0.45 5.45 -11.17
C PHE A 225 0.87 4.89 -11.68
N GLU A 226 1.67 5.78 -12.26
CA GLU A 226 3.07 5.52 -12.54
C GLU A 226 3.84 5.19 -11.25
N GLN A 227 4.88 4.36 -11.37
CA GLN A 227 5.64 3.87 -10.23
C GLN A 227 6.20 4.99 -9.34
N SER A 228 6.58 6.13 -9.95
CA SER A 228 7.07 7.33 -9.25
C SER A 228 6.02 7.99 -8.36
N GLN A 229 4.73 7.87 -8.69
CA GLN A 229 3.63 8.58 -8.02
C GLN A 229 2.87 7.71 -7.01
N ARG A 230 2.99 6.38 -7.08
CA ARG A 230 2.29 5.43 -6.18
C ARG A 230 2.52 5.74 -4.70
N GLY A 231 3.78 5.91 -4.29
CA GLY A 231 4.13 6.21 -2.89
C GLY A 231 3.52 7.52 -2.40
N ARG A 232 3.52 8.55 -3.24
CA ARG A 232 2.90 9.85 -2.92
C ARG A 232 1.39 9.72 -2.71
N PHE A 233 0.71 9.03 -3.62
CA PHE A 233 -0.73 8.79 -3.48
C PHE A 233 -1.07 7.98 -2.22
N ILE A 234 -0.28 6.95 -1.89
CA ILE A 234 -0.44 6.18 -0.65
C ILE A 234 -0.25 7.07 0.58
N ASN A 235 0.79 7.90 0.61
CA ASN A 235 1.09 8.78 1.74
C ASN A 235 0.04 9.91 1.90
N LEU A 236 -0.47 10.44 0.79
CA LEU A 236 -1.61 11.36 0.79
C LEU A 236 -2.85 10.70 1.39
N SER A 237 -3.17 9.48 0.94
CA SER A 237 -4.30 8.69 1.45
C SER A 237 -4.16 8.36 2.94
N ALA A 238 -2.94 8.04 3.40
CA ALA A 238 -2.65 7.80 4.81
C ALA A 238 -2.89 9.05 5.66
N SER A 239 -2.52 10.22 5.14
CA SER A 239 -2.72 11.49 5.82
C SER A 239 -4.20 11.89 5.87
N ILE A 240 -4.94 11.65 4.79
CA ILE A 240 -6.40 11.82 4.75
C ILE A 240 -7.09 10.90 5.77
N ALA A 241 -6.66 9.64 5.87
CA ALA A 241 -7.19 8.69 6.84
C ALA A 241 -7.07 9.20 8.29
N LYS A 242 -5.95 9.85 8.62
CA LYS A 242 -5.70 10.44 9.95
C LYS A 242 -6.60 11.63 10.26
N ASN A 243 -7.05 12.36 9.24
CA ASN A 243 -7.93 13.52 9.39
C ASN A 243 -9.42 13.14 9.47
N ASN A 244 -9.76 11.85 9.63
CA ASN A 244 -11.13 11.35 9.78
C ASN A 244 -12.09 11.69 8.62
N LEU A 245 -11.59 11.70 7.38
CA LEU A 245 -12.46 11.88 6.23
C LEU A 245 -13.43 10.68 6.11
N PRO A 246 -14.75 10.89 6.06
CA PRO A 246 -15.70 9.81 5.82
C PRO A 246 -15.44 9.16 4.45
N ASN A 247 -15.37 7.83 4.40
CA ASN A 247 -15.25 7.03 3.17
C ASN A 247 -13.93 7.18 2.41
N LEU A 248 -12.79 6.91 3.05
CA LEU A 248 -11.49 6.82 2.36
C LEU A 248 -11.52 5.83 1.18
N SER A 249 -12.30 4.77 1.30
CA SER A 249 -12.49 3.77 0.22
C SER A 249 -13.06 4.41 -1.05
N LEU A 250 -14.00 5.36 -0.90
CA LEU A 250 -14.54 6.14 -2.00
C LEU A 250 -13.46 7.06 -2.59
N PHE A 251 -12.71 7.76 -1.72
CA PHE A 251 -11.59 8.60 -2.12
C PHE A 251 -10.58 7.81 -2.97
N LEU A 252 -10.11 6.66 -2.48
CA LEU A 252 -9.15 5.81 -3.18
C LEU A 252 -9.66 5.42 -4.58
N ASN A 253 -10.93 5.00 -4.67
CA ASN A 253 -11.51 4.53 -5.91
C ASN A 253 -11.74 5.66 -6.92
N GLU A 254 -12.37 6.77 -6.52
CA GLU A 254 -12.70 7.87 -7.42
C GLU A 254 -11.47 8.67 -7.83
N THR A 255 -10.51 8.90 -6.93
CA THR A 255 -9.25 9.56 -7.28
C THR A 255 -8.40 8.70 -8.20
N SER A 256 -8.32 7.38 -7.97
CA SER A 256 -7.59 6.49 -8.89
C SER A 256 -8.17 6.54 -10.30
N LYS A 257 -9.51 6.49 -10.45
CA LYS A 257 -10.18 6.62 -11.75
C LYS A 257 -9.93 7.97 -12.41
N SER A 258 -9.96 9.05 -11.62
CA SER A 258 -9.80 10.41 -12.13
C SER A 258 -8.38 10.65 -12.63
N LEU A 259 -7.37 10.06 -11.97
CA LEU A 259 -5.97 10.26 -12.33
C LEU A 259 -5.44 9.21 -13.32
N SER A 260 -6.08 8.04 -13.47
CA SER A 260 -5.58 6.93 -14.31
C SER A 260 -5.41 7.25 -15.80
N GLY A 261 -6.10 8.27 -16.31
CA GLY A 261 -6.05 8.67 -17.72
C GLY A 261 -5.11 9.84 -18.01
N LEU A 262 -4.48 10.42 -16.98
CA LEU A 262 -3.61 11.58 -17.11
C LEU A 262 -2.16 11.14 -17.35
N ASP A 263 -1.39 11.95 -18.07
CA ASP A 263 0.05 11.73 -18.19
C ASP A 263 0.78 11.97 -16.84
N GLU A 264 2.02 11.50 -16.74
CA GLU A 264 2.82 11.58 -15.52
C GLU A 264 3.01 13.02 -15.02
N ASN A 265 3.12 14.01 -15.93
CA ASN A 265 3.33 15.41 -15.54
C ASN A 265 2.08 15.97 -14.87
N TYR A 266 0.89 15.70 -15.42
CA TYR A 266 -0.36 16.09 -14.79
C TYR A 266 -0.57 15.33 -13.48
N GLN A 267 -0.35 14.02 -13.43
CA GLN A 267 -0.46 13.25 -12.19
C GLN A 267 0.43 13.85 -11.08
N SER A 268 1.69 14.12 -11.38
CA SER A 268 2.62 14.75 -10.43
C SER A 268 2.12 16.11 -9.97
N LYS A 269 1.67 16.98 -10.90
CA LYS A 269 1.18 18.32 -10.57
C LYS A 269 -0.07 18.29 -9.68
N PHE A 270 -1.02 17.41 -9.96
CA PHE A 270 -2.22 17.25 -9.12
C PHE A 270 -1.87 16.75 -7.73
N LEU A 271 -0.91 15.82 -7.60
CA LEU A 271 -0.44 15.35 -6.30
C LEU A 271 0.33 16.44 -5.55
N ASP A 272 1.19 17.22 -6.21
CA ASP A 272 1.89 18.38 -5.61
C ASP A 272 0.90 19.38 -5.00
N LEU A 273 -0.16 19.72 -5.75
CA LEU A 273 -1.17 20.67 -5.31
C LEU A 273 -2.08 20.06 -4.23
N ALA A 274 -2.41 18.77 -4.32
CA ALA A 274 -3.18 18.08 -3.28
C ALA A 274 -2.44 18.02 -1.94
N GLU A 275 -1.13 17.77 -1.96
CA GLU A 275 -0.28 17.80 -0.77
C GLU A 275 -0.24 19.19 -0.12
N GLN A 276 -0.30 20.27 -0.91
CA GLN A 276 -0.41 21.65 -0.42
C GLN A 276 -1.80 21.98 0.15
N LEU A 277 -2.86 21.39 -0.43
CA LEU A 277 -4.25 21.62 0.00
C LEU A 277 -4.62 20.81 1.26
N LEU A 278 -3.95 19.67 1.48
CA LEU A 278 -4.24 18.74 2.57
C LEU A 278 -4.21 19.38 3.98
N PRO A 279 -3.24 20.23 4.36
CA PRO A 279 -3.22 20.91 5.66
C PRO A 279 -4.38 21.90 5.85
N ILE A 280 -5.02 22.35 4.75
CA ILE A 280 -6.10 23.34 4.77
C ILE A 280 -7.46 22.64 4.86
N SER A 281 -7.73 21.72 3.94
CA SER A 281 -8.98 20.92 3.94
C SER A 281 -8.80 19.63 3.17
N SER A 282 -9.00 18.51 3.87
CA SER A 282 -8.96 17.19 3.25
C SER A 282 -10.17 16.95 2.32
N GLU A 283 -11.32 17.57 2.60
CA GLU A 283 -12.50 17.51 1.72
C GLU A 283 -12.26 18.24 0.40
N ALA A 284 -11.57 19.38 0.45
CA ALA A 284 -11.18 20.12 -0.75
C ALA A 284 -10.20 19.32 -1.62
N VAL A 285 -9.27 18.56 -1.00
CA VAL A 285 -8.39 17.63 -1.73
C VAL A 285 -9.20 16.63 -2.55
N PHE A 286 -10.23 16.02 -1.95
CA PHE A 286 -11.05 15.05 -2.67
C PHE A 286 -11.78 15.69 -3.84
N ALA A 287 -12.45 16.83 -3.62
CA ALA A 287 -13.14 17.57 -4.66
C ALA A 287 -12.21 17.97 -5.81
N PHE A 288 -11.01 18.47 -5.48
CA PHE A 288 -10.01 18.87 -6.46
C PHE A 288 -9.54 17.70 -7.33
N LEU A 289 -9.14 16.59 -6.71
CA LEU A 289 -8.60 15.42 -7.44
C LEU A 289 -9.67 14.72 -8.27
N GLN A 290 -10.92 14.70 -7.81
CA GLN A 290 -12.03 14.11 -8.55
C GLN A 290 -12.31 14.85 -9.87
N ASN A 291 -12.07 16.17 -9.91
CA ASN A 291 -12.33 17.00 -11.08
C ASN A 291 -11.09 17.22 -11.97
N ALA A 292 -9.99 16.50 -11.71
CA ALA A 292 -8.75 16.62 -12.49
C ALA A 292 -8.95 16.41 -14.02
N PRO A 293 -9.71 15.40 -14.51
CA PRO A 293 -9.96 15.22 -15.94
C PRO A 293 -10.64 16.43 -16.59
N GLN A 294 -11.59 17.06 -15.91
CA GLN A 294 -12.31 18.21 -16.44
C GLN A 294 -11.37 19.41 -16.60
N LEU A 295 -10.51 19.66 -15.61
CA LEU A 295 -9.53 20.75 -15.66
C LEU A 295 -8.52 20.55 -16.79
N VAL A 296 -7.96 19.34 -16.93
CA VAL A 296 -6.95 19.05 -17.98
C VAL A 296 -7.53 19.21 -19.39
N ASN A 297 -8.84 18.98 -19.56
CA ASN A 297 -9.50 19.16 -20.86
C ASN A 297 -9.75 20.63 -21.22
N GLN A 298 -9.70 21.56 -20.26
CA GLN A 298 -10.10 22.96 -20.47
C GLN A 298 -8.93 23.95 -20.34
N ILE A 299 -7.95 23.65 -19.49
CA ILE A 299 -6.83 24.54 -19.17
C ILE A 299 -5.50 23.79 -19.14
N THR A 300 -4.41 24.53 -19.37
CA THR A 300 -3.05 23.97 -19.38
C THR A 300 -2.51 23.70 -17.97
N ILE A 301 -1.47 22.87 -17.87
CA ILE A 301 -0.82 22.52 -16.60
C ILE A 301 -0.41 23.73 -15.73
N ASN A 302 0.05 24.83 -16.33
CA ASN A 302 0.45 26.04 -15.61
C ASN A 302 -0.77 26.81 -15.10
N GLN A 303 -1.87 26.78 -15.85
CA GLN A 303 -3.11 27.47 -15.50
C GLN A 303 -3.88 26.76 -14.39
N ILE A 304 -3.72 25.43 -14.27
CA ILE A 304 -4.27 24.67 -13.13
C ILE A 304 -3.76 25.26 -11.81
N GLU A 305 -2.48 25.67 -11.74
CA GLU A 305 -1.92 26.29 -10.54
C GLU A 305 -2.54 27.67 -10.27
N VAL A 306 -2.80 28.47 -11.31
CA VAL A 306 -3.47 29.77 -11.18
C VAL A 306 -4.89 29.59 -10.66
N TRP A 307 -5.65 28.67 -11.25
CA TRP A 307 -7.00 28.32 -10.80
C TRP A 307 -6.99 27.79 -9.35
N PHE A 308 -6.04 26.91 -9.03
CA PHE A 308 -5.90 26.31 -7.71
C PHE A 308 -5.61 27.34 -6.61
N ASN A 309 -4.67 28.27 -6.85
CA ASN A 309 -4.35 29.34 -5.91
C ASN A 309 -5.57 30.23 -5.63
N ARG A 310 -6.37 30.52 -6.66
CA ARG A 310 -7.63 31.24 -6.49
C ARG A 310 -8.64 30.46 -5.64
N GLY A 311 -8.70 29.14 -5.81
CA GLY A 311 -9.49 28.24 -4.98
C GLY A 311 -9.06 28.26 -3.50
N ILE A 312 -7.76 28.24 -3.22
CA ILE A 312 -7.23 28.36 -1.85
C ILE A 312 -7.62 29.70 -1.21
N GLU A 313 -7.48 30.81 -1.94
CA GLU A 313 -7.89 32.13 -1.43
C GLU A 313 -9.38 32.14 -1.04
N LEU A 314 -10.24 31.53 -1.86
CA LEU A 314 -11.67 31.42 -1.57
C LEU A 314 -11.92 30.50 -0.37
N LEU A 315 -11.25 29.35 -0.30
CA LEU A 315 -11.40 28.38 0.79
C LEU A 315 -11.01 28.97 2.15
N ASN A 316 -9.93 29.77 2.20
CA ASN A 316 -9.48 30.45 3.42
C ASN A 316 -10.48 31.53 3.91
N ASN A 317 -11.23 32.13 2.99
CA ASN A 317 -12.23 33.15 3.32
C ASN A 317 -13.61 32.54 3.63
N ASN A 318 -14.02 31.52 2.87
CA ASN A 318 -15.29 30.82 3.00
C ASN A 318 -15.11 29.35 2.58
N VAL A 319 -15.20 28.45 3.56
CA VAL A 319 -15.01 27.00 3.36
C VAL A 319 -16.00 26.44 2.34
N GLU A 320 -17.29 26.77 2.44
CA GLU A 320 -18.31 26.27 1.50
C GLU A 320 -18.07 26.80 0.08
N GLY A 321 -17.71 28.08 -0.03
CA GLY A 321 -17.37 28.71 -1.31
C GLY A 321 -16.15 28.06 -1.97
N GLY A 322 -15.10 27.79 -1.20
CA GLY A 322 -13.92 27.08 -1.68
C GLY A 322 -14.20 25.63 -2.09
N LEU A 323 -15.04 24.92 -1.33
CA LEU A 323 -15.44 23.55 -1.69
C LEU A 323 -16.25 23.54 -3.00
N ALA A 324 -17.23 24.42 -3.17
CA ALA A 324 -17.99 24.56 -4.41
C ALA A 324 -17.09 24.97 -5.59
N PHE A 325 -16.04 25.76 -5.33
CA PHE A 325 -15.02 26.09 -6.32
C PHE A 325 -14.25 24.85 -6.77
N PHE A 326 -13.68 24.07 -5.86
CA PHE A 326 -12.93 22.85 -6.21
C PHE A 326 -13.79 21.74 -6.82
N LYS A 327 -15.11 21.76 -6.58
CA LYS A 327 -16.08 20.89 -7.26
C LYS A 327 -16.46 21.34 -8.66
N ILE A 328 -16.04 22.53 -9.09
CA ILE A 328 -16.49 23.18 -10.33
C ILE A 328 -18.02 23.35 -10.35
N GLU A 329 -18.62 23.59 -9.17
CA GLU A 329 -20.07 23.85 -9.00
C GLU A 329 -20.35 25.34 -8.83
N SER A 330 -19.31 26.17 -8.65
CA SER A 330 -19.44 27.62 -8.50
C SER A 330 -19.28 28.34 -9.83
N THR A 331 -20.12 29.34 -10.06
CA THR A 331 -20.00 30.27 -11.21
C THR A 331 -18.64 30.97 -11.24
N THR A 332 -18.04 31.19 -10.07
CA THR A 332 -16.68 31.73 -9.96
C THR A 332 -15.62 30.78 -10.49
N SER A 333 -15.75 29.47 -10.29
CA SER A 333 -14.81 28.49 -10.84
C SER A 333 -14.92 28.41 -12.35
N GLU A 334 -16.15 28.29 -12.87
CA GLU A 334 -16.42 28.25 -14.31
C GLU A 334 -15.85 29.49 -15.00
N ARG A 335 -16.12 30.69 -14.47
CA ARG A 335 -15.59 31.94 -15.04
C ARG A 335 -14.06 31.97 -15.07
N VAL A 336 -13.40 31.55 -13.99
CA VAL A 336 -11.92 31.53 -13.96
C VAL A 336 -11.36 30.53 -14.97
N ILE A 337 -12.03 29.39 -15.16
CA ILE A 337 -11.64 28.41 -16.18
C ILE A 337 -11.82 28.99 -17.59
N ASP A 338 -12.97 29.63 -17.86
CA ASP A 338 -13.26 30.27 -19.15
C ASP A 338 -12.23 31.35 -19.49
N ASP A 339 -11.93 32.25 -18.53
CA ASP A 339 -10.95 33.34 -18.70
C ASP A 339 -9.52 32.78 -18.98
N LEU A 340 -9.16 31.67 -18.34
CA LEU A 340 -7.88 30.99 -18.57
C LEU A 340 -7.88 30.25 -19.92
N SER A 341 -9.00 29.66 -20.33
CA SER A 341 -9.13 28.92 -21.58
C SER A 341 -9.07 29.83 -22.81
N SER A 342 -9.77 30.97 -22.79
CA SER A 342 -9.76 31.94 -23.90
C SER A 342 -8.34 32.45 -24.20
N SER A 343 -7.55 32.65 -23.14
CA SER A 343 -6.15 33.06 -23.25
C SER A 343 -5.29 32.06 -24.04
N VAL A 344 -5.56 30.75 -23.94
CA VAL A 344 -4.82 29.69 -24.66
C VAL A 344 -5.19 29.65 -26.14
N GLU A 345 -6.47 29.86 -26.45
CA GLU A 345 -6.92 29.89 -27.85
C GLU A 345 -6.27 31.07 -28.58
N LEU A 346 -6.22 32.24 -27.95
CA LEU A 346 -5.63 33.44 -28.52
C LEU A 346 -4.14 33.23 -28.84
N GLU A 347 -3.32 32.71 -27.92
CA GLU A 347 -1.89 32.46 -28.17
C GLU A 347 -1.65 31.56 -29.40
N LYS A 348 -2.48 30.52 -29.60
CA LYS A 348 -2.36 29.61 -30.75
C LYS A 348 -2.68 30.31 -32.08
N VAL A 349 -3.68 31.19 -32.11
CA VAL A 349 -4.10 31.89 -33.35
C VAL A 349 -3.42 33.25 -33.54
N GLN A 350 -2.72 33.76 -32.53
CA GLN A 350 -2.13 35.09 -32.49
C GLN A 350 -1.20 35.35 -33.68
N GLY A 351 -0.37 34.37 -34.04
CA GLY A 351 0.56 34.49 -35.18
C GLY A 351 -0.17 34.62 -36.51
N VAL A 352 -1.23 33.83 -36.71
CA VAL A 352 -2.05 33.86 -37.93
C VAL A 352 -2.84 35.16 -38.01
N LEU A 353 -3.48 35.57 -36.91
CA LEU A 353 -4.20 36.84 -36.83
C LEU A 353 -3.27 38.03 -37.07
N ARG A 354 -2.05 38.02 -36.53
CA ARG A 354 -1.04 39.05 -36.77
C ARG A 354 -0.70 39.18 -38.26
N ILE A 355 -0.55 38.06 -38.97
CA ILE A 355 -0.30 38.06 -40.42
C ILE A 355 -1.47 38.70 -41.18
N TYR A 356 -2.71 38.31 -40.86
CA TYR A 356 -3.89 38.87 -41.51
C TYR A 356 -4.07 40.36 -41.21
N CYS A 357 -3.89 40.79 -39.97
CA CYS A 357 -3.99 42.19 -39.57
C CYS A 357 -2.92 43.05 -40.25
N ARG A 358 -1.66 42.58 -40.34
CA ARG A 358 -0.60 43.26 -41.09
C ARG A 358 -0.93 43.38 -42.57
N ALA A 359 -1.45 42.31 -43.18
CA ALA A 359 -1.81 42.30 -44.59
C ALA A 359 -3.00 43.23 -44.91
N LEU A 360 -3.99 43.30 -44.03
CA LEU A 360 -5.19 44.15 -44.22
C LEU A 360 -4.93 45.62 -43.92
N ALA A 361 -4.17 45.93 -42.87
CA ALA A 361 -3.92 47.30 -42.45
C ALA A 361 -2.75 47.96 -43.20
N GLY A 362 -1.86 47.18 -43.82
CA GLY A 362 -0.64 47.70 -44.45
C GLY A 362 0.35 48.31 -43.45
N ALA A 363 0.19 48.03 -42.16
CA ALA A 363 0.98 48.54 -41.05
C ALA A 363 1.35 47.41 -40.09
N ASP A 364 2.40 47.60 -39.30
CA ASP A 364 2.78 46.62 -38.29
C ASP A 364 1.77 46.62 -37.14
N ILE A 365 0.92 45.61 -37.10
CA ILE A 365 -0.10 45.40 -36.07
C ILE A 365 0.32 44.25 -35.16
N GLU A 366 0.26 44.49 -33.85
CA GLU A 366 0.41 43.47 -32.81
C GLU A 366 -0.96 43.00 -32.32
N ILE A 367 -1.03 41.75 -31.87
CA ILE A 367 -2.24 41.17 -31.28
C ILE A 367 -1.95 40.96 -29.78
N GLY A 368 -2.80 41.47 -28.90
CA GLY A 368 -2.68 41.34 -27.45
C GLY A 368 -3.92 40.72 -26.80
N ASN A 369 -3.81 40.29 -25.55
CA ASN A 369 -4.95 39.80 -24.78
C ASN A 369 -5.65 40.98 -24.10
N SER A 370 -6.97 41.09 -24.26
CA SER A 370 -7.78 42.16 -23.68
C SER A 370 -7.79 42.17 -22.14
N ALA A 371 -7.43 41.07 -21.48
CA ALA A 371 -7.18 40.99 -20.04
C ALA A 371 -6.00 41.87 -19.58
N GLU A 372 -4.99 42.09 -20.43
CA GLU A 372 -3.85 42.97 -20.11
C GLU A 372 -4.26 44.45 -20.01
N LEU A 373 -5.28 44.87 -20.77
CA LEU A 373 -5.83 46.22 -20.70
C LEU A 373 -6.59 46.46 -19.39
N VAL A 374 -7.34 45.46 -18.94
CA VAL A 374 -8.05 45.49 -17.65
C VAL A 374 -7.04 45.57 -16.49
N ALA A 375 -5.95 44.80 -16.57
CA ALA A 375 -4.89 44.84 -15.56
C ALA A 375 -4.16 46.20 -15.47
N LYS A 376 -4.06 46.94 -16.58
CA LYS A 376 -3.43 48.27 -16.63
C LYS A 376 -4.38 49.42 -16.27
N ASN A 377 -5.65 49.15 -15.95
CA ASN A 377 -6.68 50.16 -15.62
C ASN A 377 -6.83 51.25 -16.70
N ILE A 378 -6.60 50.89 -17.98
CA ILE A 378 -6.68 51.81 -19.11
C ILE A 378 -8.12 51.80 -19.64
N GLY A 379 -8.93 52.77 -19.19
CA GLY A 379 -10.26 53.04 -19.72
C GLY A 379 -11.37 52.06 -19.31
N TRP A 380 -12.59 52.32 -19.77
CA TRP A 380 -13.78 51.48 -19.54
C TRP A 380 -13.79 50.27 -20.48
N VAL A 381 -12.71 49.49 -20.48
CA VAL A 381 -12.56 48.32 -21.36
C VAL A 381 -12.97 47.07 -20.59
N SER A 382 -13.97 46.37 -21.10
CA SER A 382 -14.39 45.05 -20.62
C SER A 382 -13.56 43.96 -21.30
N ALA A 383 -13.08 42.97 -20.53
CA ALA A 383 -12.29 41.83 -21.02
C ALA A 383 -13.01 40.96 -22.08
N ASN A 384 -14.30 41.18 -22.31
CA ASN A 384 -15.12 40.30 -23.16
C ASN A 384 -15.26 40.81 -24.60
N TYR A 385 -14.60 41.92 -24.97
CA TYR A 385 -14.75 42.53 -26.29
C TYR A 385 -13.40 42.86 -26.92
N ALA A 386 -13.33 42.64 -28.23
CA ALA A 386 -12.20 43.10 -29.03
C ALA A 386 -12.09 44.63 -29.01
N THR A 387 -10.89 45.16 -28.82
CA THR A 387 -10.61 46.60 -28.84
C THR A 387 -9.27 46.88 -29.49
N THR A 388 -8.96 48.15 -29.73
CA THR A 388 -7.71 48.57 -30.38
C THR A 388 -7.08 49.75 -29.65
N GLU A 389 -5.77 49.71 -29.45
CA GLU A 389 -4.98 50.84 -28.94
C GLU A 389 -3.77 51.06 -29.86
N GLY A 390 -3.79 52.13 -30.65
CA GLY A 390 -2.74 52.43 -31.62
C GLY A 390 -2.56 51.29 -32.63
N ASN A 391 -1.40 50.64 -32.61
CA ASN A 391 -1.06 49.51 -33.48
C ASN A 391 -1.31 48.14 -32.84
N VAL A 392 -1.98 48.08 -31.68
CA VAL A 392 -2.29 46.81 -30.99
C VAL A 392 -3.79 46.53 -31.08
N VAL A 393 -4.15 45.35 -31.57
CA VAL A 393 -5.51 44.82 -31.52
C VAL A 393 -5.59 43.86 -30.33
N TYR A 394 -6.46 44.15 -29.39
CA TYR A 394 -6.69 43.31 -28.23
C TYR A 394 -7.93 42.45 -28.44
N LEU A 395 -7.82 41.16 -28.15
CA LEU A 395 -8.89 40.18 -28.30
C LEU A 395 -9.18 39.50 -26.95
N PRO A 396 -10.44 39.11 -26.68
CA PRO A 396 -10.82 38.31 -25.51
C PRO A 396 -10.20 36.91 -25.52
#